data_AF-A0A094K1A9-F1
#
_entry.id   AF-A0A094K1A9-F1
#
_cell.length_a   1.000
_cell.length_b   1.000
_cell.length_c   1.000
_cell.angle_alpha   90.00
_cell.angle_beta   90.00
_cell.angle_gamma   90.00
#
_symmetry.space_group_name_H-M   'P 1'
#
loop_
_entity.id
_entity.type
_entity.pdbx_description
1 polymer ?
#
loop_
_entity_poly.entity_id
_entity_poly.type
_entity_poly.pdbx_seq_one_letter_code
_entity_poly.pdbx_strand_id
1 'polypeptide(L)'
;MFNEIFIVIIFFALLFIFRWAFQTLPDERWQIIGCLPYRQLTDGQWQGWNLTWYGFFNAVAVVFAVCMFLILMGSLSTPLIAGLTLLTLLLAICLPAAKIIAFLIEKKRNTFTIGGASFIGIIAAPWIILLTSVTAGKWSGFNITPIHALAAMSIAYTLGEGIGRLACISFGCCYGKPLADCSPLINKIFQKYHFIFSGKTKKIAYAHALDGQRVIPIQALTTIIYSLAGLIGCYLFLKGFTTAAFILTLIVTQLWRAFSEFLRADYRGEGKISSYQIMAFVACLYGFLIAYILNEKFTGTPDLALGVAALWNPALLIFMLALWVAIFFYAGKSRVTTSVIEIHVLREKI
;
A
#
# COMPACT_ATOMS: atom_id res chain seq x y z
N MET A 1 24.58 12.37 -9.31
CA MET A 1 24.97 11.75 -8.03
C MET A 1 23.89 11.89 -6.97
N PHE A 2 23.25 13.05 -6.82
CA PHE A 2 22.18 13.22 -5.81
C PHE A 2 21.02 12.22 -5.99
N ASN A 3 20.54 12.04 -7.22
CA ASN A 3 19.48 11.08 -7.54
C ASN A 3 19.85 9.64 -7.17
N GLU A 4 21.07 9.21 -7.51
CA GLU A 4 21.56 7.86 -7.22
C GLU A 4 21.67 7.60 -5.71
N ILE A 5 22.21 8.58 -4.97
CA ILE A 5 22.34 8.50 -3.50
C ILE A 5 20.96 8.37 -2.85
N PHE A 6 19.98 9.17 -3.27
CA PHE A 6 18.61 9.11 -2.75
C PHE A 6 17.98 7.72 -2.94
N ILE A 7 18.10 7.13 -4.15
CA ILE A 7 17.58 5.79 -4.42
C ILE A 7 18.28 4.73 -3.57
N VAL A 8 19.61 4.83 -3.42
CA VAL A 8 20.42 3.90 -2.62
C VAL A 8 20.05 3.98 -1.14
N ILE A 9 19.83 5.18 -0.60
CA ILE A 9 19.38 5.37 0.80
C ILE A 9 18.04 4.68 1.03
N ILE A 10 17.05 4.90 0.16
CA ILE A 10 15.74 4.25 0.29
C ILE A 10 15.88 2.73 0.15
N PHE A 11 16.68 2.25 -0.81
CA PHE A 11 16.93 0.83 -1.00
C PHE A 11 17.45 0.16 0.27
N PHE A 12 18.51 0.72 0.88
CA PHE A 12 19.08 0.16 2.10
C PHE A 12 18.11 0.26 3.28
N ALA A 13 17.41 1.39 3.45
CA ALA A 13 16.39 1.53 4.49
C ALA A 13 15.31 0.45 4.38
N LEU A 14 14.77 0.22 3.17
CA LEU A 14 13.79 -0.83 2.92
C LEU A 14 14.38 -2.23 3.14
N LEU A 15 15.61 -2.48 2.71
CA LEU A 15 16.29 -3.77 2.92
C LEU A 15 16.40 -4.13 4.40
N PHE A 16 16.82 -3.18 5.24
CA PHE A 16 16.94 -3.38 6.69
C PHE A 16 15.56 -3.64 7.33
N ILE A 17 14.56 -2.83 6.97
CA ILE A 17 13.19 -2.98 7.48
C ILE A 17 12.61 -4.33 7.05
N PHE A 18 12.75 -4.73 5.79
CA PHE A 18 12.17 -5.96 5.27
C PHE A 18 12.84 -7.20 5.85
N ARG A 19 14.16 -7.18 6.02
CA ARG A 19 14.87 -8.27 6.70
C ARG A 19 14.32 -8.52 8.09
N TRP A 20 14.15 -7.46 8.88
CA TRP A 20 13.55 -7.55 10.20
C TRP A 20 12.08 -7.99 10.14
N ALA A 21 11.30 -7.37 9.26
CA ALA A 21 9.86 -7.56 9.17
C ALA A 21 9.48 -8.98 8.77
N PHE A 22 10.20 -9.58 7.81
CA PHE A 22 9.93 -10.94 7.33
C PHE A 22 10.21 -12.01 8.40
N GLN A 23 11.15 -11.74 9.31
CA GLN A 23 11.48 -12.67 10.39
C GLN A 23 10.56 -12.51 11.60
N THR A 24 10.06 -11.29 11.84
CA THR A 24 9.52 -10.90 13.13
C THR A 24 8.00 -10.72 13.11
N LEU A 25 7.44 -10.12 12.04
CA LEU A 25 6.01 -9.83 11.96
C LEU A 25 5.06 -11.05 11.92
N PRO A 26 5.47 -12.24 11.44
CA PRO A 26 4.62 -13.43 11.52
C PRO A 26 4.29 -13.86 12.95
N ASP A 27 5.03 -13.41 13.97
CA ASP A 27 4.80 -13.76 15.38
C ASP A 27 3.52 -13.11 15.95
N GLU A 28 2.89 -13.77 16.93
CA GLU A 28 1.66 -13.31 17.61
C GLU A 28 1.78 -11.90 18.22
N ARG A 29 2.92 -11.58 18.83
CA ARG A 29 3.18 -10.27 19.46
C ARG A 29 3.06 -9.07 18.51
N TRP A 30 3.13 -9.31 17.20
CA TRP A 30 2.97 -8.28 16.16
C TRP A 30 1.56 -8.19 15.61
N GLN A 31 0.56 -8.75 16.29
CA GLN A 31 -0.85 -8.59 15.93
C GLN A 31 -1.45 -7.32 16.54
N ILE A 32 -1.33 -7.16 17.86
CA ILE A 32 -1.93 -6.07 18.64
C ILE A 32 -0.81 -5.13 19.13
N ILE A 33 -0.94 -3.84 18.85
CA ILE A 33 0.03 -2.82 19.31
C ILE A 33 -0.32 -2.31 20.71
N GLY A 34 -1.61 -2.27 21.05
CA GLY A 34 -2.09 -1.81 22.34
C GLY A 34 -3.60 -1.88 22.44
N CYS A 35 -4.11 -1.80 23.67
CA CYS A 35 -5.54 -1.83 23.97
C CYS A 35 -5.96 -0.55 24.70
N LEU A 36 -7.07 0.06 24.28
CA LEU A 36 -7.62 1.26 24.90
C LEU A 36 -8.94 0.95 25.60
N PRO A 37 -9.06 1.13 26.93
CA PRO A 37 -10.34 0.94 27.62
C PRO A 37 -11.36 1.98 27.14
N TYR A 38 -12.59 1.55 26.86
CA TYR A 38 -13.64 2.47 26.38
C TYR A 38 -15.00 2.29 27.08
N ARG A 39 -15.24 1.15 27.74
CA ARG A 39 -16.48 0.90 28.48
C ARG A 39 -16.21 0.07 29.73
N GLN A 40 -16.63 0.56 30.89
CA GLN A 40 -16.60 -0.23 32.12
C GLN A 40 -17.75 -1.26 32.12
N LEU A 41 -17.44 -2.46 32.58
CA LEU A 41 -18.36 -3.58 32.76
C LEU A 41 -18.88 -3.63 34.20
N THR A 42 -19.93 -4.42 34.43
CA THR A 42 -20.62 -4.52 35.73
C THR A 42 -19.77 -5.14 36.84
N ASP A 43 -18.73 -5.88 36.47
CA ASP A 43 -17.74 -6.52 37.35
C ASP A 43 -16.53 -5.63 37.66
N GLY A 44 -16.53 -4.38 37.19
CA GLY A 44 -15.43 -3.43 37.36
C GLY A 44 -14.30 -3.58 36.34
N GLN A 45 -14.36 -4.59 35.45
CA GLN A 45 -13.43 -4.73 34.34
C GLN A 45 -13.74 -3.70 33.22
N TRP A 46 -12.80 -3.48 32.31
CA TRP A 46 -12.99 -2.59 31.17
C TRP A 46 -12.97 -3.36 29.86
N GLN A 47 -13.95 -3.10 29.00
CA GLN A 47 -13.90 -3.50 27.61
C GLN A 47 -12.97 -2.55 26.84
N GLY A 48 -12.05 -3.12 26.07
CA GLY A 48 -11.04 -2.38 25.31
C GLY A 48 -11.17 -2.50 23.79
N TRP A 49 -10.72 -1.46 23.09
CA TRP A 49 -10.43 -1.51 21.66
C TRP A 49 -9.00 -1.97 21.43
N ASN A 50 -8.84 -2.96 20.55
CA ASN A 50 -7.52 -3.44 20.15
C ASN A 50 -7.04 -2.63 18.95
N LEU A 51 -5.93 -1.91 19.12
CA LEU A 51 -5.19 -1.29 18.03
C LEU A 51 -4.20 -2.32 17.48
N THR A 52 -3.96 -2.31 16.17
CA THR A 52 -3.16 -3.33 15.48
C THR A 52 -1.97 -2.74 14.74
N TRP A 53 -0.91 -3.54 14.62
CA TRP A 53 0.22 -3.25 13.75
C TRP A 53 -0.19 -3.19 12.26
N TYR A 54 -1.29 -3.86 11.89
CA TYR A 54 -1.90 -3.71 10.57
C TYR A 54 -2.23 -2.25 10.24
N GLY A 55 -2.87 -1.54 11.17
CA GLY A 55 -3.15 -0.11 10.99
C GLY A 55 -1.89 0.74 10.91
N PHE A 56 -0.90 0.43 11.76
CA PHE A 56 0.37 1.15 11.81
C PHE A 56 1.08 1.09 10.45
N PHE A 57 1.30 -0.11 9.91
CA PHE A 57 1.99 -0.26 8.64
C PHE A 57 1.20 0.28 7.45
N ASN A 58 -0.14 0.22 7.47
CA ASN A 58 -0.96 0.88 6.44
C ASN A 58 -0.82 2.41 6.49
N ALA A 59 -0.81 3.01 7.69
CA ALA A 59 -0.62 4.45 7.85
C ALA A 59 0.78 4.88 7.36
N VAL A 60 1.82 4.14 7.73
CA VAL A 60 3.19 4.36 7.24
C VAL A 60 3.26 4.23 5.71
N ALA A 61 2.66 3.19 5.14
CA ALA A 61 2.65 2.95 3.70
C ALA A 61 1.99 4.10 2.91
N VAL A 62 0.84 4.60 3.39
CA VAL A 62 0.13 5.70 2.72
C VAL A 62 0.91 7.01 2.84
N VAL A 63 1.42 7.35 4.03
CA VAL A 63 2.23 8.55 4.20
C VAL A 63 3.49 8.47 3.35
N PHE A 64 4.16 7.32 3.29
CA PHE A 64 5.32 7.13 2.43
C PHE A 64 4.98 7.32 0.95
N ALA A 65 3.87 6.73 0.48
CA ALA A 65 3.41 6.91 -0.90
C ALA A 65 3.14 8.39 -1.21
N VAL A 66 2.43 9.09 -0.32
CA VAL A 66 2.12 10.51 -0.47
C VAL A 66 3.41 11.34 -0.49
N CYS A 67 4.35 11.10 0.42
CA CYS A 67 5.64 11.77 0.43
C CYS A 67 6.40 11.54 -0.89
N MET A 68 6.48 10.30 -1.37
CA MET A 68 7.14 10.00 -2.65
C MET A 68 6.44 10.68 -3.84
N PHE A 69 5.12 10.69 -3.88
CA PHE A 69 4.37 11.39 -4.91
C PHE A 69 4.68 12.88 -4.91
N LEU A 70 4.65 13.54 -3.74
CA LEU A 70 4.93 14.97 -3.64
C LEU A 70 6.39 15.31 -3.95
N ILE A 71 7.35 14.47 -3.57
CA ILE A 71 8.75 14.62 -3.98
C ILE A 71 8.86 14.58 -5.52
N LEU A 72 8.24 13.59 -6.16
CA LEU A 72 8.32 13.44 -7.62
C LEU A 72 7.62 14.58 -8.36
N MET A 73 6.45 15.03 -7.90
CA MET A 73 5.79 16.21 -8.46
C MET A 73 6.58 17.49 -8.23
N GLY A 74 7.11 17.68 -7.01
CA GLY A 74 7.95 18.83 -6.68
C GLY A 74 9.26 18.87 -7.47
N SER A 75 9.79 17.70 -7.87
CA SER A 75 10.97 17.64 -8.74
C SER A 75 10.73 18.14 -10.16
N LEU A 76 9.47 18.26 -10.56
CA LEU A 76 9.04 18.89 -11.80
C LEU A 76 8.63 20.36 -11.61
N SER A 77 9.00 20.96 -10.46
CA SER A 77 8.57 22.30 -10.05
C SER A 77 7.05 22.47 -10.00
N THR A 78 6.31 21.37 -9.80
CA THR A 78 4.85 21.45 -9.68
C THR A 78 4.48 22.02 -8.30
N PRO A 79 3.58 23.01 -8.23
CA PRO A 79 3.15 23.56 -6.95
C PRO A 79 2.54 22.51 -6.02
N LEU A 80 2.80 22.63 -4.71
CA LEU A 80 2.29 21.70 -3.71
C LEU A 80 0.76 21.56 -3.73
N ILE A 81 0.05 22.67 -3.98
CA ILE A 81 -1.41 22.72 -4.06
C ILE A 81 -1.90 21.75 -5.14
N ALA A 82 -1.28 21.73 -6.31
CA ALA A 82 -1.65 20.83 -7.40
C ALA A 82 -1.51 19.35 -6.99
N GLY A 83 -0.41 18.99 -6.33
CA GLY A 83 -0.21 17.65 -5.78
C GLY A 83 -1.29 17.27 -4.76
N LEU A 84 -1.59 18.15 -3.82
CA LEU A 84 -2.63 17.91 -2.79
C LEU A 84 -4.03 17.81 -3.39
N THR A 85 -4.35 18.62 -4.41
CA THR A 85 -5.62 18.53 -5.14
C THR A 85 -5.77 17.16 -5.81
N LEU A 86 -4.75 16.70 -6.54
CA LEU A 86 -4.78 15.38 -7.19
C LEU A 86 -4.95 14.25 -6.18
N LEU A 87 -4.21 14.28 -5.07
CA LEU A 87 -4.33 13.29 -4.00
C LEU A 87 -5.74 13.25 -3.41
N THR A 88 -6.30 14.42 -3.11
CA THR A 88 -7.62 14.53 -2.48
C THR A 88 -8.71 13.99 -3.40
N LEU A 89 -8.69 14.37 -4.68
CA LEU A 89 -9.65 13.89 -5.68
C LEU A 89 -9.52 12.38 -5.89
N LEU A 90 -8.29 11.85 -5.97
CA LEU A 90 -8.08 10.41 -6.13
C LEU A 90 -8.59 9.64 -4.92
N LEU A 91 -8.25 10.06 -3.70
CA LEU A 91 -8.70 9.39 -2.47
C LEU A 91 -10.22 9.44 -2.32
N ALA A 92 -10.84 10.58 -2.66
CA ALA A 92 -12.29 10.74 -2.64
C ALA A 92 -13.02 9.76 -3.56
N ILE A 93 -12.39 9.33 -4.66
CA ILE A 93 -12.96 8.33 -5.59
C ILE A 93 -12.57 6.91 -5.16
N CYS A 94 -11.30 6.67 -4.84
CA CYS A 94 -10.79 5.34 -4.54
C CYS A 94 -11.35 4.74 -3.24
N LEU A 95 -11.55 5.55 -2.19
CA LEU A 95 -12.06 5.06 -0.89
C LEU A 95 -13.50 4.51 -0.96
N PRO A 96 -14.49 5.23 -1.53
CA PRO A 96 -15.83 4.66 -1.71
C PRO A 96 -15.82 3.52 -2.72
N ALA A 97 -15.06 3.62 -3.81
CA ALA A 97 -14.93 2.55 -4.80
C ALA A 97 -14.40 1.24 -4.21
N ALA A 98 -13.44 1.32 -3.27
CA ALA A 98 -12.88 0.16 -2.57
C ALA A 98 -13.94 -0.66 -1.83
N LYS A 99 -14.94 0.01 -1.24
CA LYS A 99 -16.07 -0.63 -0.55
C LYS A 99 -17.07 -1.18 -1.55
N ILE A 100 -17.44 -0.38 -2.55
CA ILE A 100 -18.45 -0.75 -3.55
C ILE A 100 -18.00 -2.00 -4.31
N ILE A 101 -16.75 -2.03 -4.79
CA ILE A 101 -16.23 -3.19 -5.53
C ILE A 101 -16.09 -4.41 -4.62
N ALA A 102 -15.64 -4.24 -3.38
CA ALA A 102 -15.58 -5.35 -2.43
C ALA A 102 -16.97 -5.95 -2.19
N PHE A 103 -17.99 -5.10 -2.04
CA PHE A 103 -19.37 -5.54 -1.90
C PHE A 103 -19.89 -6.25 -3.16
N LEU A 104 -19.62 -5.71 -4.35
CA LEU A 104 -20.07 -6.31 -5.62
C LEU A 104 -19.44 -7.68 -5.89
N ILE A 105 -18.15 -7.84 -5.58
CA ILE A 105 -17.40 -9.08 -5.87
C ILE A 105 -17.54 -10.08 -4.72
N GLU A 106 -17.23 -9.65 -3.50
CA GLU A 106 -17.12 -10.54 -2.34
C GLU A 106 -18.45 -10.71 -1.60
N LYS A 107 -19.48 -9.92 -1.93
CA LYS A 107 -20.81 -9.91 -1.28
C LYS A 107 -20.77 -9.71 0.24
N LYS A 108 -19.67 -9.16 0.77
CA LYS A 108 -19.46 -8.90 2.21
C LYS A 108 -19.49 -7.40 2.48
N ARG A 109 -20.37 -6.97 3.40
CA ARG A 109 -20.57 -5.54 3.73
C ARG A 109 -19.38 -4.87 4.42
N ASN A 110 -18.54 -5.65 5.10
CA ASN A 110 -17.44 -5.15 5.93
C ASN A 110 -16.05 -5.40 5.33
N THR A 111 -15.95 -5.71 4.04
CA THR A 111 -14.65 -5.90 3.38
C THR A 111 -14.28 -4.71 2.50
N PHE A 112 -12.96 -4.52 2.35
CA PHE A 112 -12.37 -3.56 1.43
C PHE A 112 -11.46 -4.32 0.48
N THR A 113 -11.43 -3.89 -0.78
CA THR A 113 -10.53 -4.44 -1.77
C THR A 113 -9.53 -3.39 -2.24
N ILE A 114 -8.27 -3.59 -1.87
CA ILE A 114 -7.15 -2.79 -2.35
C ILE A 114 -7.00 -2.96 -3.88
N GLY A 115 -7.27 -4.16 -4.39
CA GLY A 115 -7.25 -4.45 -5.83
C GLY A 115 -8.29 -3.62 -6.59
N GLY A 116 -9.55 -3.62 -6.15
CA GLY A 116 -10.60 -2.82 -6.79
C GLY A 116 -10.36 -1.31 -6.67
N ALA A 117 -9.88 -0.83 -5.52
CA ALA A 117 -9.50 0.57 -5.34
C ALA A 117 -8.41 0.99 -6.34
N SER A 118 -7.37 0.16 -6.49
CA SER A 118 -6.27 0.44 -7.43
C SER A 118 -6.73 0.41 -8.89
N PHE A 119 -7.64 -0.50 -9.26
CA PHE A 119 -8.19 -0.56 -10.62
C PHE A 119 -8.97 0.70 -10.97
N ILE A 120 -9.85 1.16 -10.07
CA ILE A 120 -10.57 2.42 -10.27
C ILE A 120 -9.63 3.61 -10.26
N GLY A 121 -8.62 3.61 -9.39
CA GLY A 121 -7.58 4.64 -9.40
C GLY A 121 -6.85 4.72 -10.74
N ILE A 122 -6.49 3.59 -11.34
CA ILE A 122 -5.84 3.53 -12.66
C ILE A 122 -6.74 4.12 -13.75
N ILE A 123 -8.04 3.79 -13.74
CA ILE A 123 -9.00 4.31 -14.72
C ILE A 123 -9.26 5.81 -14.51
N ALA A 124 -9.42 6.24 -13.26
CA ALA A 124 -9.82 7.60 -12.93
C ALA A 124 -8.66 8.61 -13.02
N ALA A 125 -7.44 8.19 -12.68
CA ALA A 125 -6.30 9.10 -12.56
C ALA A 125 -6.03 9.96 -13.82
N PRO A 126 -5.98 9.41 -15.06
CA PRO A 126 -5.75 10.23 -16.25
C PRO A 126 -6.77 11.36 -16.40
N TRP A 127 -8.04 11.07 -16.14
CA TRP A 127 -9.13 12.04 -16.26
C TRP A 127 -9.11 13.09 -15.15
N ILE A 128 -8.80 12.68 -13.91
CA ILE A 128 -8.64 13.62 -12.78
C ILE A 128 -7.51 14.60 -13.09
N ILE A 129 -6.40 14.12 -13.64
CA ILE A 129 -5.25 14.95 -13.96
C ILE A 129 -5.61 15.93 -15.09
N LEU A 130 -6.23 15.46 -16.17
CA LEU A 130 -6.67 16.31 -17.28
C LEU A 130 -7.66 17.38 -16.80
N LEU A 131 -8.67 16.99 -16.00
CA LEU A 131 -9.65 17.92 -15.45
C LEU A 131 -8.97 18.98 -14.58
N THR A 132 -8.05 18.57 -13.70
CA THR A 132 -7.32 19.46 -12.80
C THR A 132 -6.43 20.42 -13.58
N SER A 133 -5.76 19.95 -14.63
CA SER A 133 -4.90 20.79 -15.49
C SER A 133 -5.72 21.83 -16.25
N VAL A 134 -6.92 21.48 -16.73
CA VAL A 134 -7.78 22.41 -17.50
C VAL A 134 -8.53 23.40 -16.59
N THR A 135 -8.84 23.02 -15.36
CA THR A 135 -9.61 23.86 -14.42
C THR A 135 -8.70 24.63 -13.47
N ALA A 136 -8.26 23.97 -12.39
CA ALA A 136 -7.41 24.54 -11.36
C ALA A 136 -6.06 25.03 -11.92
N GLY A 137 -5.51 24.33 -12.92
CA GLY A 137 -4.27 24.75 -13.59
C GLY A 137 -4.40 26.10 -14.29
N LYS A 138 -5.51 26.33 -15.02
CA LYS A 138 -5.78 27.63 -15.66
C LYS A 138 -6.05 28.74 -14.65
N TRP A 139 -6.74 28.43 -13.55
CA TRP A 139 -7.11 29.42 -12.53
C TRP A 139 -5.95 29.81 -11.62
N SER A 140 -5.06 28.86 -11.31
CA SER A 140 -3.93 29.06 -10.39
C SER A 140 -2.59 29.22 -11.10
N GLY A 141 -2.57 29.22 -12.45
CA GLY A 141 -1.38 29.49 -13.26
C GLY A 141 -0.34 28.37 -13.27
N PHE A 142 -0.75 27.11 -13.05
CA PHE A 142 0.16 25.96 -13.12
C PHE A 142 -0.23 24.99 -14.24
N ASN A 143 0.76 24.32 -14.84
CA ASN A 143 0.53 23.27 -15.82
C ASN A 143 1.01 21.93 -15.27
N ILE A 144 0.16 20.91 -15.38
CA ILE A 144 0.49 19.54 -15.02
C ILE A 144 0.55 18.74 -16.32
N THR A 145 1.74 18.25 -16.67
CA THR A 145 1.84 17.29 -17.76
C THR A 145 1.26 15.93 -17.31
N PRO A 146 0.24 15.39 -18.00
CA PRO A 146 -0.48 14.21 -17.53
C PRO A 146 0.38 12.97 -17.32
N ILE A 147 1.29 12.67 -18.26
CA ILE A 147 2.14 11.47 -18.17
C ILE A 147 3.10 11.52 -16.98
N HIS A 148 3.56 12.72 -16.59
CA HIS A 148 4.39 12.90 -15.40
C HIS A 148 3.64 12.61 -14.11
N ALA A 149 2.45 13.19 -13.96
CA ALA A 149 1.63 12.94 -12.79
C ALA A 149 1.23 11.46 -12.69
N LEU A 150 0.88 10.82 -13.81
CA LEU A 150 0.59 9.38 -13.86
C LEU A 150 1.80 8.54 -13.44
N ALA A 151 2.99 8.86 -13.93
CA ALA A 151 4.23 8.18 -13.54
C ALA A 151 4.49 8.34 -12.03
N ALA A 152 4.42 9.57 -11.50
CA ALA A 152 4.61 9.85 -10.09
C ALA A 152 3.60 9.10 -9.21
N MET A 153 2.32 9.10 -9.59
CA MET A 153 1.26 8.36 -8.88
C MET A 153 1.49 6.85 -8.92
N SER A 154 1.87 6.31 -10.08
CA SER A 154 2.13 4.87 -10.27
C SER A 154 3.34 4.39 -9.46
N ILE A 155 4.43 5.17 -9.43
CA ILE A 155 5.61 4.91 -8.61
C ILE A 155 5.26 4.96 -7.12
N ALA A 156 4.60 6.03 -6.68
CA ALA A 156 4.18 6.22 -5.30
C ALA A 156 3.26 5.09 -4.82
N TYR A 157 2.26 4.73 -5.63
CA TYR A 157 1.38 3.61 -5.37
C TYR A 157 2.16 2.29 -5.24
N THR A 158 3.07 2.04 -6.18
CA THR A 158 3.86 0.80 -6.20
C THR A 158 4.72 0.67 -4.93
N LEU A 159 5.44 1.73 -4.56
CA LEU A 159 6.23 1.75 -3.33
C LEU A 159 5.37 1.62 -2.07
N GLY A 160 4.29 2.39 -1.99
CA GLY A 160 3.35 2.37 -0.86
C GLY A 160 2.72 1.00 -0.67
N GLU A 161 2.22 0.40 -1.74
CA GLU A 161 1.63 -0.94 -1.73
C GLU A 161 2.67 -2.00 -1.32
N GLY A 162 3.94 -1.85 -1.73
CA GLY A 162 5.04 -2.68 -1.25
C GLY A 162 5.15 -2.64 0.28
N ILE A 163 5.29 -1.45 0.88
CA ILE A 163 5.38 -1.28 2.34
C ILE A 163 4.07 -1.73 3.03
N GLY A 164 2.92 -1.50 2.40
CA GLY A 164 1.61 -1.89 2.92
C GLY A 164 1.47 -3.40 3.12
N ARG A 165 2.27 -4.22 2.42
CA ARG A 165 2.28 -5.68 2.63
C ARG A 165 2.88 -6.08 3.97
N LEU A 166 3.64 -5.22 4.65
CA LEU A 166 4.06 -5.44 6.03
C LEU A 166 2.84 -5.51 6.98
N ALA A 167 1.80 -4.71 6.72
CA ALA A 167 0.53 -4.82 7.45
C ALA A 167 -0.06 -6.22 7.28
N CYS A 168 -0.07 -6.74 6.04
CA CYS A 168 -0.59 -8.07 5.74
C CYS A 168 0.21 -9.19 6.43
N ILE A 169 1.53 -9.04 6.57
CA ILE A 169 2.37 -9.99 7.31
C ILE A 169 2.05 -9.91 8.81
N SER A 170 1.99 -8.72 9.39
CA SER A 170 1.60 -8.55 10.79
C SER A 170 0.23 -9.19 11.09
N PHE A 171 -0.77 -8.94 10.25
CA PHE A 171 -2.14 -9.43 10.47
C PHE A 171 -2.35 -10.91 10.11
N GLY A 172 -1.47 -11.47 9.29
CA GLY A 172 -1.64 -12.78 8.68
C GLY A 172 -2.78 -12.82 7.66
N CYS A 173 -2.90 -11.81 6.78
CA CYS A 173 -3.84 -11.81 5.65
C CYS A 173 -3.13 -11.83 4.30
N CYS A 174 -3.86 -12.11 3.21
CA CYS A 174 -3.29 -12.28 1.87
C CYS A 174 -2.14 -13.31 1.83
N TYR A 175 -2.24 -14.36 2.64
CA TYR A 175 -1.22 -15.41 2.76
C TYR A 175 -1.27 -16.40 1.60
N GLY A 176 -0.12 -17.02 1.36
CA GLY A 176 0.05 -18.05 0.35
C GLY A 176 -0.58 -19.38 0.73
N LYS A 177 -0.59 -20.31 -0.23
CA LYS A 177 -0.97 -21.71 -0.02
C LYS A 177 -0.01 -22.42 0.95
N PRO A 178 -0.51 -23.39 1.74
CA PRO A 178 0.36 -24.32 2.47
C PRO A 178 1.30 -25.02 1.50
N LEU A 179 2.57 -25.18 1.90
CA LEU A 179 3.55 -25.85 1.04
C LEU A 179 3.19 -27.32 0.76
N ALA A 180 2.46 -27.96 1.68
CA ALA A 180 1.96 -29.32 1.52
C ALA A 180 1.00 -29.46 0.33
N ASP A 181 0.25 -28.40 0.01
CA ASP A 181 -0.75 -28.39 -1.08
C ASP A 181 -0.16 -27.89 -2.41
N CYS A 182 1.14 -27.60 -2.44
CA CYS A 182 1.83 -27.05 -3.60
C CYS A 182 2.49 -28.14 -4.45
N SER A 183 2.70 -27.83 -5.74
CA SER A 183 3.45 -28.73 -6.63
C SER A 183 4.89 -28.95 -6.15
N PRO A 184 5.53 -30.08 -6.51
CA PRO A 184 6.87 -30.42 -6.04
C PRO A 184 7.93 -29.33 -6.33
N LEU A 185 7.81 -28.65 -7.46
CA LEU A 185 8.71 -27.57 -7.85
C LEU A 185 8.58 -26.35 -6.92
N ILE A 186 7.33 -25.91 -6.67
CA ILE A 186 7.04 -24.78 -5.78
C ILE A 186 7.48 -25.11 -4.35
N ASN A 187 7.18 -26.33 -3.88
CA ASN A 187 7.58 -26.79 -2.56
C ASN A 187 9.11 -26.75 -2.42
N LYS A 188 9.86 -27.29 -3.39
CA LYS A 188 11.34 -27.27 -3.36
C LYS A 188 11.93 -25.85 -3.27
N ILE A 189 11.34 -24.88 -3.97
CA ILE A 189 11.79 -23.48 -3.93
C ILE A 189 11.52 -22.85 -2.55
N PHE A 190 10.29 -23.01 -2.04
CA PHE A 190 9.86 -22.33 -0.81
C PHE A 190 10.10 -23.13 0.47
N GLN A 191 10.64 -24.35 0.39
CA GLN A 191 11.03 -25.13 1.56
C GLN A 191 12.00 -24.36 2.46
N LYS A 192 12.92 -23.59 1.86
CA LYS A 192 13.88 -22.72 2.57
C LYS A 192 13.33 -21.32 2.86
N TYR A 193 12.42 -20.82 2.03
CA TYR A 193 11.89 -19.46 2.09
C TYR A 193 10.37 -19.52 2.28
N HIS A 194 9.91 -19.55 3.53
CA HIS A 194 8.49 -19.66 3.86
C HIS A 194 8.14 -18.77 5.06
N PHE A 195 6.86 -18.53 5.24
CA PHE A 195 6.34 -18.00 6.49
C PHE A 195 5.71 -19.08 7.34
N ILE A 196 5.84 -18.91 8.65
CA ILE A 196 5.09 -19.62 9.68
C ILE A 196 4.46 -18.53 10.53
N PHE A 197 3.12 -18.46 10.52
CA PHE A 197 2.40 -17.51 11.35
C PHE A 197 2.04 -18.17 12.68
N SER A 198 2.21 -17.44 13.78
CA SER A 198 1.84 -17.90 15.12
C SER A 198 0.80 -16.96 15.77
N GLY A 199 -0.05 -17.54 16.62
CA GLY A 199 -1.10 -16.83 17.35
C GLY A 199 -2.50 -17.00 16.77
N LYS A 200 -3.46 -17.30 17.64
CA LYS A 200 -4.86 -17.60 17.26
C LYS A 200 -5.62 -16.37 16.79
N THR A 201 -5.12 -15.18 17.11
CA THR A 201 -5.73 -13.89 16.75
C THR A 201 -5.37 -13.43 15.33
N LYS A 202 -4.47 -14.11 14.61
CA LYS A 202 -4.14 -13.80 13.21
C LYS A 202 -5.17 -14.36 12.24
N LYS A 203 -5.40 -13.66 11.11
CA LYS A 203 -6.44 -14.05 10.15
C LYS A 203 -6.25 -15.44 9.58
N ILE A 204 -5.02 -15.79 9.24
CA ILE A 204 -4.66 -17.13 8.78
C ILE A 204 -5.04 -18.25 9.76
N ALA A 205 -4.99 -17.99 11.07
CA ALA A 205 -5.36 -18.95 12.10
C ALA A 205 -6.87 -19.12 12.19
N TYR A 206 -7.63 -18.05 12.44
CA TYR A 206 -9.07 -18.16 12.67
C TYR A 206 -9.89 -18.38 11.39
N ALA A 207 -9.37 -18.04 10.21
CA ALA A 207 -10.11 -18.21 8.96
C ALA A 207 -9.89 -19.58 8.31
N HIS A 208 -8.69 -20.17 8.45
CA HIS A 208 -8.32 -21.40 7.74
C HIS A 208 -7.52 -22.42 8.58
N ALA A 209 -7.32 -22.18 9.88
CA ALA A 209 -6.59 -23.08 10.79
C ALA A 209 -5.16 -23.42 10.32
N LEU A 210 -4.48 -22.46 9.68
CA LEU A 210 -3.13 -22.63 9.14
C LEU A 210 -2.03 -22.07 10.06
N ASP A 211 -2.31 -21.86 11.34
CA ASP A 211 -1.28 -21.44 12.30
C ASP A 211 -0.24 -22.54 12.51
N GLY A 212 1.03 -22.15 12.61
CA GLY A 212 2.16 -23.09 12.70
C GLY A 212 2.50 -23.81 11.38
N GLN A 213 1.74 -23.61 10.31
CA GLN A 213 2.00 -24.24 9.01
C GLN A 213 2.93 -23.40 8.13
N ARG A 214 3.73 -24.08 7.30
CA ARG A 214 4.59 -23.43 6.30
C ARG A 214 3.76 -23.00 5.10
N VAL A 215 3.75 -21.71 4.81
CA VAL A 215 3.03 -21.13 3.67
C VAL A 215 3.96 -20.35 2.75
N ILE A 216 3.59 -20.24 1.48
CA ILE A 216 4.31 -19.38 0.51
C ILE A 216 4.30 -17.93 1.03
N PRO A 217 5.47 -17.25 1.10
CA PRO A 217 5.59 -15.91 1.67
C PRO A 217 5.20 -14.84 0.63
N ILE A 218 3.98 -14.93 0.10
CA ILE A 218 3.53 -14.10 -1.04
C ILE A 218 3.55 -12.60 -0.72
N GLN A 219 3.32 -12.24 0.55
CA GLN A 219 3.39 -10.85 0.99
C GLN A 219 4.83 -10.31 0.91
N ALA A 220 5.85 -11.11 1.30
CA ALA A 220 7.25 -10.72 1.18
C ALA A 220 7.68 -10.58 -0.29
N LEU A 221 7.28 -11.54 -1.13
CA LEU A 221 7.55 -11.48 -2.57
C LEU A 221 6.96 -10.21 -3.19
N THR A 222 5.70 -9.90 -2.84
CA THR A 222 5.03 -8.66 -3.29
C THR A 222 5.78 -7.42 -2.80
N THR A 223 6.17 -7.40 -1.53
CA THR A 223 6.94 -6.31 -0.93
C THR A 223 8.21 -6.04 -1.73
N ILE A 224 9.02 -7.09 -1.98
CA ILE A 224 10.29 -6.99 -2.71
C ILE A 224 10.06 -6.52 -4.15
N ILE A 225 9.18 -7.19 -4.89
CA ILE A 225 8.94 -6.91 -6.31
C ILE A 225 8.44 -5.47 -6.50
N TYR A 226 7.52 -5.02 -5.64
CA TYR A 226 6.96 -3.67 -5.76
C TYR A 226 7.98 -2.63 -5.33
N SER A 227 8.67 -2.82 -4.21
CA SER A 227 9.69 -1.85 -3.79
C SER A 227 10.82 -1.71 -4.82
N LEU A 228 11.29 -2.81 -5.41
CA LEU A 228 12.30 -2.75 -6.48
C LEU A 228 11.75 -2.05 -7.74
N ALA A 229 10.56 -2.41 -8.20
CA ALA A 229 9.95 -1.78 -9.37
C ALA A 229 9.69 -0.28 -9.14
N GLY A 230 9.25 0.10 -7.95
CA GLY A 230 9.05 1.48 -7.55
C GLY A 230 10.37 2.26 -7.50
N LEU A 231 11.47 1.68 -6.99
CA LEU A 231 12.78 2.30 -6.99
C LEU A 231 13.35 2.47 -8.41
N ILE A 232 13.22 1.44 -9.26
CA ILE A 232 13.63 1.52 -10.68
C ILE A 232 12.78 2.56 -11.40
N GLY A 233 11.46 2.58 -11.18
CA GLY A 233 10.55 3.59 -11.73
C GLY A 233 10.91 5.00 -11.28
N CYS A 234 11.20 5.19 -10.00
CA CYS A 234 11.68 6.46 -9.44
C CYS A 234 12.98 6.91 -10.13
N TYR A 235 13.95 6.00 -10.28
CA TYR A 235 15.19 6.30 -10.99
C TYR A 235 14.96 6.68 -12.46
N LEU A 236 14.14 5.92 -13.20
CA LEU A 236 13.78 6.22 -14.59
C LEU A 236 13.09 7.59 -14.71
N PHE A 237 12.16 7.87 -13.81
CA PHE A 237 11.46 9.16 -13.74
C PHE A 237 12.47 10.31 -13.56
N LEU A 238 13.37 10.21 -12.58
CA LEU A 238 14.39 11.22 -12.30
C LEU A 238 15.43 11.38 -13.44
N LYS A 239 15.52 10.41 -14.35
CA LYS A 239 16.31 10.49 -15.58
C LYS A 239 15.53 11.01 -16.78
N GLY A 240 14.27 11.40 -16.60
CA GLY A 240 13.39 11.90 -17.65
C GLY A 240 12.66 10.81 -18.44
N PHE A 241 12.86 9.53 -18.14
CA PHE A 241 12.18 8.40 -18.80
C PHE A 241 10.81 8.12 -18.16
N THR A 242 9.93 9.12 -18.16
CA THR A 242 8.71 9.14 -17.35
C THR A 242 7.64 8.18 -17.87
N THR A 243 7.44 8.08 -19.18
CA THR A 243 6.57 7.08 -19.80
C THR A 243 7.04 5.65 -19.49
N ALA A 244 8.36 5.40 -19.56
CA ALA A 244 8.92 4.09 -19.23
C ALA A 244 8.73 3.76 -17.74
N ALA A 245 8.91 4.75 -16.86
CA ALA A 245 8.67 4.61 -15.43
C ALA A 245 7.20 4.23 -15.15
N PHE A 246 6.24 4.95 -15.76
CA PHE A 246 4.82 4.67 -15.63
C PHE A 246 4.45 3.25 -16.08
N ILE A 247 4.87 2.88 -17.30
CA ILE A 247 4.58 1.56 -17.88
C ILE A 247 5.21 0.45 -17.05
N LEU A 248 6.47 0.60 -16.62
CA LEU A 248 7.16 -0.39 -15.80
C LEU A 248 6.39 -0.65 -14.49
N THR A 249 6.11 0.40 -13.72
CA THR A 249 5.46 0.24 -12.41
C THR A 249 4.03 -0.28 -12.55
N LEU A 250 3.31 0.14 -13.59
CA LEU A 250 1.97 -0.37 -13.87
C LEU A 250 2.01 -1.87 -14.23
N ILE A 251 2.83 -2.28 -15.19
CA ILE A 251 2.92 -3.67 -15.64
C ILE A 251 3.34 -4.58 -14.49
N VAL A 252 4.41 -4.21 -13.77
CA VAL A 252 4.92 -5.05 -12.68
C VAL A 252 3.84 -5.23 -11.61
N THR A 253 3.14 -4.15 -11.21
CA THR A 253 2.08 -4.28 -10.21
C THR A 253 0.89 -5.11 -10.69
N GLN A 254 0.44 -4.93 -11.94
CA GLN A 254 -0.72 -5.66 -12.43
C GLN A 254 -0.41 -7.12 -12.76
N LEU A 255 0.69 -7.41 -13.47
CA LEU A 255 1.06 -8.79 -13.79
C LEU A 255 1.38 -9.59 -12.53
N TRP A 256 2.09 -8.99 -11.57
CA TRP A 256 2.33 -9.65 -10.29
C TRP A 256 1.05 -9.89 -9.52
N ARG A 257 0.10 -8.95 -9.52
CA ARG A 257 -1.22 -9.16 -8.92
C ARG A 257 -1.95 -10.35 -9.56
N ALA A 258 -1.90 -10.46 -10.88
CA ALA A 258 -2.52 -11.57 -11.59
C ALA A 258 -1.84 -12.91 -11.24
N PHE A 259 -0.51 -12.94 -11.23
CA PHE A 259 0.28 -14.14 -10.94
C PHE A 259 0.19 -14.59 -9.47
N SER A 260 0.36 -13.65 -8.54
CA SER A 260 0.36 -13.93 -7.09
C SER A 260 -0.97 -14.51 -6.60
N GLU A 261 -2.07 -14.24 -7.29
CA GLU A 261 -3.38 -14.80 -6.97
C GLU A 261 -3.42 -16.34 -7.09
N PHE A 262 -2.67 -16.93 -8.04
CA PHE A 262 -2.58 -18.40 -8.16
C PHE A 262 -1.87 -19.05 -6.97
N LEU A 263 -1.05 -18.28 -6.25
CA LEU A 263 -0.25 -18.74 -5.10
C LEU A 263 -0.93 -18.44 -3.76
N ARG A 264 -2.05 -17.72 -3.75
CA ARG A 264 -2.78 -17.36 -2.53
C ARG A 264 -3.75 -18.45 -2.08
N ALA A 265 -3.87 -18.61 -0.75
CA ALA A 265 -4.93 -19.40 -0.13
C ALA A 265 -6.15 -18.54 0.24
N ASP A 266 -5.95 -17.26 0.54
CA ASP A 266 -7.01 -16.27 0.80
C ASP A 266 -7.69 -15.83 -0.52
N TYR A 267 -8.12 -16.81 -1.32
CA TYR A 267 -8.78 -16.62 -2.61
C TYR A 267 -10.21 -16.12 -2.38
N ARG A 268 -10.60 -15.06 -3.09
CA ARG A 268 -11.89 -14.37 -2.88
C ARG A 268 -12.88 -14.51 -4.05
N GLY A 269 -12.65 -15.43 -4.97
CA GLY A 269 -13.54 -15.70 -6.12
C GLY A 269 -13.93 -17.17 -6.22
N GLU A 270 -14.95 -17.48 -7.03
CA GLU A 270 -15.26 -18.83 -7.47
C GLU A 270 -14.90 -18.92 -8.97
N GLY A 271 -13.91 -19.74 -9.34
CA GLY A 271 -13.48 -19.91 -10.73
C GLY A 271 -11.97 -20.09 -10.90
N LYS A 272 -11.55 -20.51 -12.11
CA LYS A 272 -10.13 -20.71 -12.49
C LYS A 272 -9.36 -19.40 -12.69
N ILE A 273 -10.09 -18.32 -13.03
CA ILE A 273 -9.56 -16.96 -13.20
C ILE A 273 -10.38 -16.04 -12.31
N SER A 274 -9.73 -15.19 -11.50
CA SER A 274 -10.41 -14.25 -10.62
C SER A 274 -10.76 -12.95 -11.33
N SER A 275 -11.80 -12.26 -10.88
CA SER A 275 -12.15 -10.92 -11.35
C SER A 275 -10.98 -9.94 -11.21
N TYR A 276 -10.11 -10.13 -10.20
CA TYR A 276 -8.91 -9.32 -10.00
C TYR A 276 -7.83 -9.56 -11.06
N GLN A 277 -7.72 -10.77 -11.59
CA GLN A 277 -6.82 -11.07 -12.71
C GLN A 277 -7.28 -10.36 -13.98
N ILE A 278 -8.57 -10.41 -14.28
CA ILE A 278 -9.15 -9.72 -15.44
C ILE A 278 -8.92 -8.21 -15.31
N MET A 279 -9.22 -7.63 -14.13
CA MET A 279 -8.97 -6.22 -13.85
C MET A 279 -7.50 -5.83 -14.07
N ALA A 280 -6.56 -6.68 -13.66
CA ALA A 280 -5.14 -6.44 -13.86
C ALA A 280 -4.75 -6.38 -15.35
N PHE A 281 -5.22 -7.33 -16.17
CA PHE A 281 -4.96 -7.31 -17.61
C PHE A 281 -5.59 -6.11 -18.31
N VAL A 282 -6.83 -5.78 -17.97
CA VAL A 282 -7.52 -4.59 -18.51
C VAL A 282 -6.77 -3.31 -18.12
N ALA A 283 -6.29 -3.21 -16.88
CA ALA A 283 -5.50 -2.08 -16.43
C ALA A 283 -4.18 -1.94 -17.19
N CYS A 284 -3.49 -3.03 -17.52
CA CYS A 284 -2.30 -2.99 -18.38
C CYS A 284 -2.63 -2.42 -19.77
N LEU A 285 -3.63 -2.98 -20.45
CA LEU A 285 -4.02 -2.54 -21.79
C LEU A 285 -4.44 -1.05 -21.79
N TYR A 286 -5.25 -0.65 -20.79
CA TYR A 286 -5.67 0.73 -20.63
C TYR A 286 -4.47 1.66 -20.38
N GLY A 287 -3.53 1.28 -19.53
CA GLY A 287 -2.35 2.10 -19.27
C GLY A 287 -1.43 2.26 -20.48
N PHE A 288 -1.26 1.22 -21.30
CA PHE A 288 -0.56 1.34 -22.58
C PHE A 288 -1.25 2.31 -23.53
N LEU A 289 -2.57 2.21 -23.65
CA LEU A 289 -3.36 3.12 -24.48
C LEU A 289 -3.22 4.57 -24.00
N ILE A 290 -3.33 4.80 -22.69
CA ILE A 290 -3.17 6.13 -22.10
C ILE A 290 -1.76 6.67 -22.29
N ALA A 291 -0.73 5.84 -22.09
CA ALA A 291 0.66 6.25 -22.32
C ALA A 291 0.93 6.60 -23.79
N TYR A 292 0.28 5.90 -24.72
CA TYR A 292 0.35 6.20 -26.16
C TYR A 292 -0.35 7.52 -26.50
N ILE A 293 -1.56 7.75 -25.97
CA ILE A 293 -2.35 8.96 -26.24
C ILE A 293 -1.70 10.20 -25.62
N LEU A 294 -1.22 10.10 -24.37
CA LEU A 294 -0.67 11.22 -23.60
C LEU A 294 0.86 11.33 -23.74
N ASN A 295 1.43 10.77 -24.81
CA ASN A 295 2.87 10.75 -25.03
C ASN A 295 3.39 12.16 -25.33
N GLU A 296 3.69 12.91 -24.26
CA GLU A 296 4.29 14.23 -24.34
C GLU A 296 5.78 14.15 -23.98
N LYS A 297 6.62 14.75 -24.81
CA LYS A 297 8.05 14.89 -24.51
C LYS A 297 8.24 15.98 -23.47
N PHE A 298 8.68 15.60 -22.27
CA PHE A 298 9.23 16.57 -21.34
C PHE A 298 10.57 17.08 -21.85
N THR A 299 10.77 18.39 -21.83
CA THR A 299 12.03 19.02 -22.24
C THR A 299 12.97 19.32 -21.07
N GLY A 300 12.54 19.11 -19.82
CA GLY A 300 13.36 19.28 -18.62
C GLY A 300 13.88 17.97 -18.05
N THR A 301 14.85 18.05 -17.14
CA THR A 301 15.23 16.94 -16.26
C THR A 301 14.69 17.21 -14.86
N PRO A 302 13.98 16.26 -14.22
CA PRO A 302 13.46 16.49 -12.87
C PRO A 302 14.58 16.79 -11.87
N ASP A 303 14.41 17.84 -11.07
CA ASP A 303 15.34 18.24 -10.01
C ASP A 303 14.86 17.71 -8.66
N LEU A 304 15.47 16.61 -8.23
CA LEU A 304 15.13 15.98 -6.96
C LEU A 304 15.33 16.92 -5.75
N ALA A 305 16.25 17.89 -5.81
CA ALA A 305 16.50 18.80 -4.69
C ALA A 305 15.26 19.67 -4.42
N LEU A 306 14.60 20.16 -5.48
CA LEU A 306 13.33 20.88 -5.36
C LEU A 306 12.22 19.99 -4.77
N GLY A 307 12.16 18.73 -5.20
CA GLY A 307 11.20 17.76 -4.68
C GLY A 307 11.38 17.48 -3.18
N VAL A 308 12.61 17.29 -2.72
CA VAL A 308 12.91 17.06 -1.30
C VAL A 308 12.67 18.34 -0.49
N ALA A 309 13.05 19.51 -1.01
CA ALA A 309 12.82 20.79 -0.35
C ALA A 309 11.32 21.07 -0.14
N ALA A 310 10.45 20.60 -1.04
CA ALA A 310 8.99 20.74 -0.90
C ALA A 310 8.43 20.06 0.36
N LEU A 311 9.14 19.06 0.91
CA LEU A 311 8.75 18.43 2.18
C LEU A 311 9.03 19.29 3.40
N TRP A 312 9.92 20.29 3.29
CA TRP A 312 10.30 21.18 4.38
C TRP A 312 9.26 22.30 4.62
N ASN A 313 7.98 21.94 4.54
CA ASN A 313 6.85 22.82 4.81
C ASN A 313 6.12 22.34 6.08
N PRO A 314 6.07 23.17 7.14
CA PRO A 314 5.43 22.77 8.41
C PRO A 314 3.98 22.33 8.26
N ALA A 315 3.20 22.99 7.41
CA ALA A 315 1.80 22.63 7.17
C ALA A 315 1.69 21.25 6.51
N LEU A 316 2.62 20.92 5.61
CA LEU A 316 2.67 19.61 4.97
C LEU A 316 3.03 18.51 5.98
N LEU A 317 3.98 18.75 6.87
CA LEU A 317 4.36 17.79 7.91
C LEU A 317 3.20 17.52 8.89
N ILE A 318 2.49 18.57 9.29
CA ILE A 318 1.28 18.43 10.12
C ILE A 318 0.20 17.66 9.38
N PHE A 319 -0.01 17.95 8.09
CA PHE A 319 -0.95 17.20 7.25
C PHE A 319 -0.56 15.71 7.16
N MET A 320 0.71 15.37 6.97
CA MET A 320 1.17 13.97 6.94
C MET A 320 0.95 13.26 8.27
N LEU A 321 1.20 13.94 9.40
CA LEU A 321 0.95 13.38 10.73
C LEU A 321 -0.55 13.16 10.95
N ALA A 322 -1.39 14.13 10.59
CA ALA A 322 -2.84 14.01 10.68
C ALA A 322 -3.37 12.86 9.81
N LEU A 323 -2.85 12.74 8.57
CA LEU A 323 -3.17 11.64 7.67
C LEU A 323 -2.76 10.29 8.26
N TRP A 324 -1.56 10.21 8.84
CA TRP A 324 -1.08 9.01 9.52
C TRP A 324 -2.03 8.59 10.66
N VAL A 325 -2.36 9.52 11.55
CA VAL A 325 -3.25 9.29 12.70
C VAL A 325 -4.62 8.83 12.22
N ALA A 326 -5.20 9.50 11.23
CA ALA A 326 -6.49 9.16 10.67
C ALA A 326 -6.50 7.72 10.12
N ILE A 327 -5.49 7.35 9.33
CA ILE A 327 -5.39 6.00 8.76
C ILE A 327 -5.11 4.95 9.84
N PHE A 328 -4.24 5.27 10.81
CA PHE A 328 -3.93 4.36 11.90
C PHE A 328 -5.17 4.00 12.71
N PHE A 329 -6.00 4.98 13.08
CA PHE A 329 -7.24 4.69 13.81
C PHE A 329 -8.30 4.03 12.93
N TYR A 330 -8.41 4.44 11.67
CA TYR A 330 -9.39 3.87 10.74
C TYR A 330 -9.12 2.40 10.40
N ALA A 331 -7.87 2.07 10.08
CA ALA A 331 -7.45 0.74 9.66
C ALA A 331 -6.93 -0.13 10.81
N GLY A 332 -6.45 0.50 11.89
CA GLY A 332 -5.80 -0.18 13.02
C GLY A 332 -6.73 -0.62 14.13
N LYS A 333 -7.90 0.01 14.28
CA LYS A 333 -8.92 -0.47 15.21
C LYS A 333 -9.47 -1.81 14.72
N SER A 334 -9.15 -2.88 15.44
CA SER A 334 -9.65 -4.21 15.13
C SER A 334 -11.17 -4.26 15.25
N ARG A 335 -11.82 -4.88 14.26
CA ARG A 335 -13.26 -5.15 14.26
C ARG A 335 -13.60 -6.61 14.59
N VAL A 336 -12.58 -7.45 14.72
CA VAL A 336 -12.72 -8.91 14.89
C VAL A 336 -12.19 -9.40 16.23
N THR A 337 -11.38 -8.60 16.93
CA THR A 337 -10.86 -8.92 18.27
C THR A 337 -11.34 -7.90 19.28
N THR A 338 -11.60 -8.35 20.50
CA THR A 338 -11.88 -7.50 21.67
C THR A 338 -10.91 -7.83 22.79
N SER A 339 -10.81 -6.97 23.80
CA SER A 339 -10.03 -7.24 25.02
C SER A 339 -10.85 -6.89 26.25
N VAL A 340 -10.54 -7.58 27.33
CA VAL A 340 -10.94 -7.22 28.70
C VAL A 340 -9.68 -6.73 29.41
N ILE A 341 -9.78 -5.59 30.09
CA ILE A 341 -8.66 -4.90 30.74
C ILE A 341 -9.02 -4.73 32.22
N GLU A 342 -8.14 -5.18 33.11
CA GLU A 342 -8.24 -4.92 34.54
C GLU A 342 -7.25 -3.84 34.94
N ILE A 343 -7.73 -2.83 35.67
CA ILE A 343 -6.92 -1.71 36.14
C ILE A 343 -6.88 -1.78 37.66
N HIS A 344 -5.69 -1.98 38.20
CA HIS A 344 -5.45 -2.16 39.63
C HIS A 344 -4.65 -1.00 40.22
N VAL A 345 -5.01 -0.57 41.42
CA VAL A 345 -4.24 0.43 42.17
C VAL A 345 -3.13 -0.29 42.95
N LEU A 346 -1.87 0.06 42.66
CA LEU A 346 -0.72 -0.43 43.42
C LEU A 346 -0.61 0.31 44.76
N ARG A 347 -1.30 -0.21 45.79
CA ARG A 347 -1.38 0.43 47.12
C ARG A 347 -0.03 0.68 47.78
N GLU A 348 1.00 -0.11 47.46
CA GLU A 348 2.36 0.04 47.98
C GLU A 348 3.06 1.33 47.53
N LYS A 349 2.53 2.03 46.52
CA LYS A 349 3.10 3.25 45.94
C LYS A 349 2.32 4.52 46.29
N ILE A 350 1.40 4.44 47.26
CA ILE A 350 0.53 5.55 47.69
C ILE A 350 0.83 5.91 49.14
#